data_AF-A0A9D5V1J6-F1
#
_entry.id   AF-A0A9D5V1J6-F1
#
_cell.length_a   1.000
_cell.length_b   1.000
_cell.length_c   1.000
_cell.angle_alpha   90.00
_cell.angle_beta   90.00
_cell.angle_gamma   90.00
#
_symmetry.space_group_name_H-M   'P 1'
#
loop_
_entity.id
_entity.type
_entity.pdbx_description
1 polymer ?
#
loop_
_entity_poly.entity_id
_entity_poly.type
_entity_poly.pdbx_seq_one_letter_code
_entity_poly.pdbx_strand_id
1 'polypeptide(L)'
;MTQKREPSGQPVPCLRCRHFQITWEPSHPRSCKAMGFKTRDWPFLEVVRSSGESCLAFEEKPRLLDLQKVAPVESEPKDKDKEGPKRFSKIV
;
A
#
# COMPACT_ATOMS: atom_id res chain seq x y z
N MET A 1 -19.57 -22.30 13.35
CA MET A 1 -18.80 -22.66 12.13
C MET A 1 -17.93 -21.49 11.75
N THR A 2 -16.70 -21.41 12.25
CA THR A 2 -15.76 -20.33 11.89
C THR A 2 -14.45 -20.99 11.51
N GLN A 3 -14.28 -21.18 10.19
CA GLN A 3 -13.06 -21.71 9.60
C GLN A 3 -11.98 -20.64 9.75
N LYS A 4 -11.15 -20.76 10.79
CA LYS A 4 -9.95 -19.95 10.98
C LYS A 4 -8.92 -20.44 9.96
N ARG A 5 -9.00 -19.93 8.72
CA ARG A 5 -7.98 -20.21 7.70
C ARG A 5 -6.66 -19.62 8.19
N GLU A 6 -5.68 -20.48 8.43
CA GLU A 6 -4.32 -20.07 8.76
C GLU A 6 -3.67 -19.50 7.49
N PRO A 7 -3.12 -18.26 7.52
CA PRO A 7 -2.42 -17.71 6.38
C PRO A 7 -1.17 -18.57 6.13
N SER A 8 -1.12 -19.21 4.97
CA SER A 8 -0.07 -20.15 4.53
C SER A 8 1.29 -19.49 4.24
N GLY A 9 1.46 -18.22 4.58
CA GLY A 9 2.66 -17.43 4.37
C GLY A 9 3.17 -16.82 5.67
N GLN A 10 4.49 -16.74 5.82
CA GLN A 10 5.08 -16.07 6.97
C GLN A 10 4.64 -14.59 7.02
N PRO A 11 4.38 -14.04 8.21
CA PRO A 11 3.97 -12.65 8.35
C PRO A 11 5.08 -11.72 7.84
N VAL A 12 4.82 -11.08 6.70
CA VAL A 12 5.76 -10.13 6.09
C VAL A 12 5.69 -8.77 6.80
N PRO A 13 6.79 -8.24 7.36
CA PRO A 13 6.76 -6.98 8.08
C PRO A 13 6.71 -5.80 7.10
N CYS A 14 5.64 -5.01 7.13
CA CYS A 14 5.52 -3.80 6.29
C CYS A 14 6.67 -2.81 6.44
N LEU A 15 7.34 -2.78 7.60
CA LEU A 15 8.50 -1.90 7.83
C LEU A 15 9.68 -2.19 6.88
N ARG A 16 9.82 -3.43 6.42
CA ARG A 16 10.83 -3.82 5.43
C ARG A 16 10.33 -3.69 3.99
N CYS A 17 9.06 -3.32 3.78
CA CYS A 17 8.50 -3.17 2.45
C CYS A 17 8.90 -1.82 1.83
N ARG A 18 9.27 -1.83 0.55
CA ARG A 18 9.55 -0.62 -0.24
C ARG A 18 8.32 0.28 -0.39
N HIS A 19 7.14 -0.31 -0.50
CA HIS A 19 5.87 0.41 -0.74
C HIS A 19 5.24 0.98 0.53
N PHE A 20 5.80 0.68 1.71
CA PHE A 20 5.31 1.22 2.96
C PHE A 20 5.70 2.69 3.10
N GLN A 21 4.70 3.53 3.38
CA GLN A 21 4.90 4.96 3.58
C GLN A 21 4.20 5.41 4.86
N ILE A 22 4.81 6.37 5.54
CA ILE A 22 4.19 7.07 6.66
C ILE A 22 3.54 8.32 6.08
N THR A 23 2.28 8.57 6.43
CA THR A 23 1.55 9.76 6.01
C THR A 23 1.42 10.74 7.16
N TRP A 24 1.12 12.00 6.83
CA TRP A 24 0.85 13.06 7.79
C TRP A 24 -0.62 13.14 8.21
N GLU A 25 -1.45 12.21 7.74
CA GLU A 25 -2.89 12.21 8.03
C GLU A 25 -3.13 11.53 9.39
N PRO A 26 -3.66 12.24 10.40
CA PRO A 26 -3.77 11.70 11.77
C PRO A 26 -4.71 10.49 11.85
N SER A 27 -5.72 10.43 10.98
CA SER A 27 -6.63 9.28 10.89
C SER A 27 -5.96 8.05 10.27
N HIS A 28 -4.99 8.23 9.38
CA HIS A 28 -4.36 7.15 8.61
C HIS A 28 -2.84 7.33 8.47
N PRO A 29 -2.07 7.24 9.56
CA PRO A 29 -0.62 7.49 9.57
C PRO A 29 0.19 6.50 8.72
N ARG A 30 -0.40 5.38 8.27
CA ARG A 30 0.29 4.36 7.48
C ARG A 30 -0.38 4.19 6.13
N SER A 31 0.40 4.07 5.06
CA SER A 31 -0.13 3.80 3.73
C SER A 31 0.68 2.73 3.00
N CYS A 32 -0.01 2.02 2.10
CA CYS A 32 0.56 1.04 1.20
C CYS A 32 0.47 1.57 -0.23
N LYS A 33 1.62 1.91 -0.85
CA LYS A 33 1.65 2.42 -2.23
C LYS A 33 1.25 1.37 -3.26
N ALA A 34 1.60 0.10 -3.05
CA ALA A 34 1.30 -0.99 -4.00
C ALA A 34 -0.20 -1.26 -4.11
N MET A 35 -0.93 -1.16 -3.00
CA MET A 35 -2.37 -1.41 -2.95
C MET A 35 -3.21 -0.12 -2.98
N GLY A 36 -2.58 1.06 -2.87
CA GLY A 36 -3.26 2.35 -3.00
C GLY A 36 -4.13 2.78 -1.81
N PHE A 37 -4.00 2.17 -0.62
CA PHE A 37 -4.81 2.51 0.55
C PHE A 37 -4.00 3.08 1.72
N LYS A 38 -4.71 3.79 2.61
CA LYS A 38 -4.20 4.28 3.89
C LYS A 38 -4.96 3.61 5.04
N THR A 39 -4.30 3.39 6.16
CA THR A 39 -4.87 2.73 7.33
C THR A 39 -4.29 3.30 8.63
N ARG A 40 -5.04 3.13 9.72
CA ARG A 40 -4.58 3.43 11.07
C ARG A 40 -3.77 2.30 11.67
N ASP A 41 -4.11 1.06 11.31
CA ASP A 41 -3.44 -0.16 11.77
C ASP A 41 -2.25 -0.50 10.87
N TRP A 42 -1.67 -1.69 11.02
CA TRP A 42 -0.60 -2.12 10.13
C TRP A 42 -1.16 -2.55 8.77
N PRO A 43 -0.61 -2.09 7.64
CA PRO A 43 -1.15 -2.43 6.33
C PRO A 43 -1.13 -3.94 6.02
N PHE A 44 -0.18 -4.74 6.54
CA PHE A 44 -0.21 -6.20 6.36
C PHE A 44 -1.41 -6.84 7.03
N LEU A 45 -1.86 -6.32 8.18
CA LEU A 45 -3.03 -6.85 8.87
C LEU A 45 -4.26 -6.64 8.01
N GLU A 46 -4.39 -5.48 7.38
CA GLU A 46 -5.54 -5.18 6.53
C GLU A 46 -5.52 -5.98 5.22
N VAL A 47 -4.33 -6.22 4.66
CA VAL A 47 -4.17 -7.13 3.52
C VAL A 47 -4.57 -8.57 3.89
N VAL A 48 -4.14 -9.07 5.06
CA VAL A 48 -4.51 -10.41 5.54
C VAL A 48 -6.01 -10.49 5.84
N ARG A 49 -6.61 -9.44 6.41
CA ARG A 49 -8.05 -9.39 6.69
C ARG A 49 -8.89 -9.36 5.42
N SER A 50 -8.44 -8.64 4.39
CA SER A 50 -9.14 -8.51 3.12
C SER A 50 -8.93 -9.71 2.20
N SER A 51 -7.71 -10.25 2.14
CA SER A 51 -7.32 -11.27 1.17
C SER A 51 -7.30 -12.69 1.77
N GLY A 52 -7.16 -12.79 3.10
CA GLY A 52 -6.95 -14.07 3.79
C GLY A 52 -5.51 -14.59 3.72
N GLU A 53 -4.61 -13.91 3.01
CA GLU A 53 -3.24 -14.34 2.74
C GLU A 53 -2.23 -13.23 3.05
N SER A 54 -0.95 -13.58 3.17
CA SER A 54 0.15 -12.62 3.30
C SER A 54 0.26 -11.72 2.06
N CYS A 55 0.79 -10.52 2.22
CA CYS A 55 0.94 -9.57 1.12
C CYS A 55 1.82 -10.11 -0.01
N LEU A 56 1.22 -10.37 -1.17
CA LEU A 56 1.90 -10.84 -2.39
C LEU A 56 2.74 -9.74 -3.06
N ALA A 57 2.41 -8.47 -2.81
CA ALA A 57 3.14 -7.31 -3.32
C ALA A 57 4.27 -6.84 -2.37
N PHE A 58 4.79 -7.75 -1.54
CA PHE A 58 5.89 -7.42 -0.65
C PHE A 58 7.22 -7.35 -1.42
N GLU A 59 7.81 -6.15 -1.46
CA GLU A 59 9.14 -5.92 -2.02
C GLU A 59 10.06 -5.42 -0.91
N GLU A 60 11.18 -6.10 -0.66
CA GLU A 60 12.10 -5.70 0.40
C GLU A 60 12.81 -4.38 0.06
N LYS A 61 12.88 -3.46 1.03
CA LYS A 61 13.60 -2.19 0.89
C LYS A 61 15.10 -2.50 0.75
N PRO A 62 15.77 -1.99 -0.29
CA PRO A 62 17.21 -2.22 -0.47
C PRO A 62 17.97 -1.64 0.73
N ARG A 63 18.91 -2.42 1.28
CA ARG A 63 19.86 -1.87 2.24
C ARG A 63 20.92 -1.09 1.48
N LEU A 64 21.63 -0.20 2.18
CA LEU A 64 22.66 0.62 1.54
C LEU A 64 23.75 -0.22 0.83
N LEU A 65 23.95 -1.46 1.26
CA LEU A 65 24.88 -2.41 0.65
C LEU A 65 24.37 -3.00 -0.69
N ASP A 66 23.06 -2.99 -0.92
CA ASP A 66 22.42 -3.61 -2.09
C ASP A 66 22.20 -2.62 -3.25
N LEU A 67 22.33 -1.32 -3.00
CA LEU A 67 22.08 -0.24 -3.97
C LEU A 67 22.99 -0.28 -5.21
N GLN A 68 24.11 -1.00 -5.17
CA GLN A 68 25.00 -1.15 -6.33
C GLN A 68 24.45 -2.13 -7.39
N LYS A 69 23.33 -2.82 -7.16
CA LYS A 69 22.76 -3.82 -8.09
C LYS A 69 21.28 -3.65 -8.42
N VAL A 70 20.57 -2.69 -7.81
CA VAL A 70 19.12 -2.54 -8.05
C VAL A 70 18.89 -1.70 -9.31
N ALA A 71 18.41 -2.35 -10.37
CA ALA A 71 17.93 -1.69 -11.58
C ALA A 71 16.86 -0.63 -11.24
N PRO A 72 16.69 0.42 -12.07
CA PRO A 72 15.76 1.51 -11.81
C PRO A 72 14.34 0.98 -11.58
N VAL A 73 13.70 1.41 -10.48
CA VAL A 73 12.29 1.15 -10.24
C VAL A 73 11.45 2.06 -11.13
N GLU A 74 11.26 1.68 -12.37
CA GLU A 74 10.20 2.26 -13.18
C GLU A 74 8.87 1.70 -12.69
N SER A 75 8.19 2.48 -11.86
CA SER A 75 6.72 2.44 -11.80
C SER A 75 6.25 3.84 -12.15
N GLU A 76 6.03 4.02 -13.45
CA GLU A 76 5.42 5.21 -14.01
C GLU A 76 4.14 5.58 -13.24
N PRO A 77 3.90 6.88 -13.00
CA PRO A 77 2.66 7.38 -12.43
C PRO A 77 1.63 7.58 -13.55
N LYS A 78 0.61 6.72 -13.63
CA LYS A 78 -0.60 7.01 -14.41
C LYS A 78 -1.82 6.38 -13.75
N ASP A 79 -2.50 7.15 -12.92
CA ASP A 79 -3.95 7.25 -13.10
C ASP A 79 -4.36 8.72 -13.07
N LYS A 80 -4.80 9.17 -14.25
CA LYS A 80 -5.38 10.47 -14.49
C LYS A 80 -6.84 10.40 -14.03
N ASP A 81 -7.09 10.48 -12.74
CA ASP A 81 -8.41 10.92 -12.28
C ASP A 81 -8.46 12.44 -12.37
N LYS A 82 -8.68 12.90 -13.60
CA LYS A 82 -9.29 14.20 -13.88
C LYS A 82 -10.72 14.15 -13.34
N GLU A 83 -10.92 14.41 -12.05
CA GLU A 83 -12.20 14.97 -11.61
C GLU A 83 -11.95 16.43 -11.20
N GLY A 84 -11.80 17.26 -12.23
CA GLY A 84 -11.93 18.70 -12.07
C GLY A 84 -13.33 19.06 -11.55
N PRO A 85 -13.50 20.20 -10.89
CA PRO A 85 -14.75 20.55 -10.23
C PRO A 85 -15.87 20.67 -11.26
N LYS A 86 -16.91 19.82 -11.16
CA LYS A 86 -18.17 20.04 -11.89
C LYS A 86 -18.88 21.26 -11.29
N ARG A 87 -18.38 22.45 -11.61
CA ARG A 87 -18.95 23.75 -11.24
C ARG A 87 -19.50 24.45 -12.47
N PHE A 88 -20.62 23.99 -13.01
CA PHE A 88 -21.55 24.74 -13.87
C PHE A 88 -22.91 24.04 -13.70
N SER A 89 -23.99 24.65 -13.23
CA SER A 89 -24.51 25.95 -13.64
C SER A 89 -25.31 26.57 -12.49
N LYS A 90 -25.00 27.81 -12.11
CA LYS A 90 -26.02 28.69 -11.52
C LYS A 90 -26.89 29.15 -12.68
N ILE A 91 -28.08 28.58 -12.79
CA ILE A 91 -29.20 29.23 -13.45
C ILE A 91 -29.77 30.20 -12.42
N VAL A 92 -29.46 31.48 -12.58
CA VAL A 92 -30.32 32.67 -12.41
C VAL A 92 -29.59 33.88 -12.98
#